data_AF-A0A117N1W9-F1
#
_entry.id   AF-A0A117N1W9-F1
#
_cell.length_a   1.000
_cell.length_b   1.000
_cell.length_c   1.000
_cell.angle_alpha   90.00
_cell.angle_beta   90.00
_cell.angle_gamma   90.00
#
_symmetry.space_group_name_H-M   'P 1'
#
loop_
_entity.id
_entity.type
_entity.pdbx_description
1 polymer ?
#
loop_
_entity_poly.entity_id
_entity_poly.type
_entity_poly.pdbx_seq_one_letter_code
_entity_poly.pdbx_strand_id
1 'polypeptide(L)'
;MNGFSKWPEAAGCGDGTAAIAGELLRRGASRLSALDSQNLANLVNGFCKWPERTGCGAATVAIAKEVLRRGGDALSDFTPQGLANLVNGFSKWADATGCGAATLAVAGEIRRRAGRADRLANFTHQHLANLVNAFSKWPGQENSRLATVAIADEVRRLGNRLSGFASRDLANLVNGFSKWPADLGCGQATVAIACEIYRRADRLSDFAPQALANLVNGFGKWPGQASCGSATVAIAGEVVGRGGLSAFAHQHLANLVNGFSKWPDQANCREATLAIAGEVLRRRASRLSGFDSQELANLVQGFSKWPDEAACGDVTVAIAGEMLRRGDRADKLSAFNPQDLAHLANGFSKWPKQAGCVAAAVALAGEVRRRADALSVLTRRIWRTW
;
A
#
# COMPACT_ATOMS: atom_id res chain seq x y z
N MET A 1 -5.20 -28.29 -3.58
CA MET A 1 -4.90 -26.87 -3.28
C MET A 1 -3.42 -26.62 -3.03
N ASN A 2 -2.82 -27.08 -1.92
CA ASN A 2 -1.41 -26.78 -1.61
C ASN A 2 -0.40 -27.14 -2.72
N GLY A 3 -0.66 -28.21 -3.51
CA GLY A 3 0.16 -28.56 -4.66
C GLY A 3 0.09 -27.52 -5.79
N PHE A 4 -1.13 -27.09 -6.17
CA PHE A 4 -1.33 -26.09 -7.21
C PHE A 4 -0.74 -24.73 -6.80
N SER A 5 -0.93 -24.31 -5.55
CA SER A 5 -0.45 -23.01 -5.06
C SER A 5 1.08 -22.86 -5.05
N LYS A 6 1.83 -23.97 -5.14
CA LYS A 6 3.31 -23.94 -5.23
C LYS A 6 3.80 -23.61 -6.64
N TRP A 7 2.99 -23.83 -7.66
CA TRP A 7 3.36 -23.64 -9.06
C TRP A 7 2.36 -22.71 -9.76
N PRO A 8 2.29 -21.43 -9.35
CA PRO A 8 1.28 -20.49 -9.85
C PRO A 8 1.36 -20.24 -11.37
N GLU A 9 2.54 -20.42 -11.95
CA GLU A 9 2.83 -20.20 -13.37
C GLU A 9 2.64 -21.44 -14.24
N ALA A 10 2.42 -22.62 -13.63
CA ALA A 10 2.22 -23.86 -14.38
C ALA A 10 0.83 -23.89 -15.03
N ALA A 11 0.80 -24.20 -16.33
CA ALA A 11 -0.43 -24.34 -17.10
C ALA A 11 -1.40 -25.34 -16.42
N GLY A 12 -2.67 -24.96 -16.30
CA GLY A 12 -3.73 -25.80 -15.72
C GLY A 12 -3.88 -25.72 -14.19
N CYS A 13 -2.92 -25.18 -13.42
CA CYS A 13 -3.09 -25.02 -11.96
C CYS A 13 -4.21 -24.02 -11.61
N GLY A 14 -4.35 -22.96 -12.41
CA GLY A 14 -5.46 -22.00 -12.28
C GLY A 14 -6.82 -22.62 -12.59
N ASP A 15 -6.91 -23.46 -13.63
CA ASP A 15 -8.17 -24.13 -14.02
C ASP A 15 -8.56 -25.20 -13.00
N GLY A 16 -7.61 -25.96 -12.48
CA GLY A 16 -7.82 -26.89 -11.37
C GLY A 16 -8.30 -26.17 -10.10
N THR A 17 -7.79 -24.97 -9.84
CA THR A 17 -8.26 -24.13 -8.72
C THR A 17 -9.68 -23.63 -8.93
N ALA A 18 -10.03 -23.20 -10.15
CA ALA A 18 -11.39 -22.80 -10.50
C ALA A 18 -12.39 -23.98 -10.39
N ALA A 19 -11.99 -25.18 -10.81
CA ALA A 19 -12.80 -26.38 -10.66
C ALA A 19 -13.07 -26.72 -9.17
N ILE A 20 -12.06 -26.60 -8.31
CA ILE A 20 -12.22 -26.79 -6.86
C ILE A 20 -13.15 -25.72 -6.27
N ALA A 21 -13.02 -24.46 -6.69
CA ALA A 21 -13.92 -23.38 -6.27
C ALA A 21 -15.37 -23.68 -6.67
N GLY A 22 -15.60 -24.11 -7.92
CA GLY A 22 -16.92 -24.51 -8.41
C GLY A 22 -17.50 -25.71 -7.66
N GLU A 23 -16.68 -26.71 -7.35
CA GLU A 23 -17.07 -27.89 -6.55
C GLU A 23 -17.53 -27.49 -5.14
N LEU A 24 -16.76 -26.62 -4.50
CA LEU A 24 -17.03 -26.12 -3.16
C LEU A 24 -18.35 -25.33 -3.13
N LEU A 25 -18.58 -24.49 -4.13
CA LEU A 25 -19.82 -23.73 -4.25
C LEU A 25 -21.04 -24.62 -4.55
N ARG A 26 -20.88 -25.65 -5.38
CA ARG A 26 -21.98 -26.57 -5.72
C ARG A 26 -22.40 -27.44 -4.54
N ARG A 27 -21.44 -27.91 -3.74
CA ARG A 27 -21.74 -28.72 -2.54
C ARG A 27 -22.18 -27.87 -1.34
N GLY A 28 -21.89 -26.57 -1.35
CA GLY A 28 -22.41 -25.60 -0.39
C GLY A 28 -21.87 -25.78 1.04
N ALA A 29 -22.66 -25.30 2.01
CA ALA A 29 -22.24 -25.17 3.41
C ALA A 29 -21.88 -26.48 4.10
N SER A 30 -22.52 -27.60 3.74
CA SER A 30 -22.30 -28.92 4.37
C SER A 30 -20.89 -29.47 4.14
N ARG A 31 -20.26 -29.14 3.00
CA ARG A 31 -18.86 -29.50 2.74
C ARG A 31 -17.90 -28.57 3.48
N LEU A 32 -18.20 -27.29 3.54
CA LEU A 32 -17.38 -26.31 4.26
C LEU A 32 -17.32 -26.62 5.75
N SER A 33 -18.44 -27.01 6.37
CA SER A 33 -18.49 -27.37 7.79
C SER A 33 -17.67 -28.63 8.12
N ALA A 34 -17.49 -29.53 7.16
CA ALA A 34 -16.69 -30.76 7.34
C ALA A 34 -15.17 -30.54 7.23
N LEU A 35 -14.71 -29.39 6.73
CA LEU A 35 -13.28 -29.10 6.60
C LEU A 35 -12.68 -28.61 7.92
N ASP A 36 -11.50 -29.09 8.27
CA ASP A 36 -10.74 -28.49 9.38
C ASP A 36 -10.22 -27.08 9.04
N SER A 37 -9.73 -26.39 10.08
CA SER A 37 -9.19 -25.03 9.99
C SER A 37 -8.02 -24.91 9.00
N GLN A 38 -7.15 -25.92 8.92
CA GLN A 38 -6.00 -25.89 8.01
C GLN A 38 -6.43 -26.02 6.56
N ASN A 39 -7.42 -26.88 6.28
CA ASN A 39 -8.00 -27.06 4.95
C ASN A 39 -8.71 -25.80 4.46
N LEU A 40 -9.47 -25.12 5.34
CA LEU A 40 -10.07 -23.81 5.01
C LEU A 40 -9.00 -22.76 4.65
N ALA A 41 -7.93 -22.65 5.46
CA ALA A 41 -6.86 -21.70 5.21
C ALA A 41 -6.09 -22.01 3.91
N ASN A 42 -5.85 -23.29 3.61
CA ASN A 42 -5.18 -23.74 2.39
C ASN A 42 -6.01 -23.45 1.14
N LEU A 43 -7.34 -23.62 1.20
CA LEU A 43 -8.26 -23.26 0.11
C LEU A 43 -8.19 -21.77 -0.19
N VAL A 44 -8.34 -20.92 0.84
CA VAL A 44 -8.27 -19.47 0.70
C VAL A 44 -6.92 -19.01 0.13
N ASN A 45 -5.81 -19.56 0.64
CA ASN A 45 -4.49 -19.24 0.12
C ASN A 45 -4.29 -19.70 -1.34
N GLY A 46 -4.93 -20.79 -1.77
CA GLY A 46 -4.88 -21.18 -3.19
C GLY A 46 -5.75 -20.31 -4.07
N PHE A 47 -6.99 -20.00 -3.67
CA PHE A 47 -7.85 -19.09 -4.42
C PHE A 47 -7.21 -17.72 -4.61
N CYS A 48 -6.48 -17.21 -3.61
CA CYS A 48 -5.85 -15.90 -3.68
C CYS A 48 -4.67 -15.81 -4.67
N LYS A 49 -4.16 -16.94 -5.19
CA LYS A 49 -3.11 -16.97 -6.22
C LYS A 49 -3.66 -16.67 -7.61
N TRP A 50 -4.96 -16.90 -7.82
CA TRP A 50 -5.65 -16.63 -9.09
C TRP A 50 -6.96 -15.87 -8.83
N PRO A 51 -6.89 -14.63 -8.31
CA PRO A 51 -8.07 -13.87 -7.95
C PRO A 51 -9.03 -13.60 -9.12
N GLU A 52 -8.52 -13.63 -10.34
CA GLU A 52 -9.25 -13.46 -11.60
C GLU A 52 -10.04 -14.69 -12.06
N ARG A 53 -9.76 -15.87 -11.49
CA ARG A 53 -10.42 -17.11 -11.92
C ARG A 53 -11.84 -17.21 -11.37
N THR A 54 -12.74 -17.66 -12.24
CA THR A 54 -14.16 -17.81 -11.95
C THR A 54 -14.38 -18.63 -10.68
N GLY A 55 -15.26 -18.13 -9.80
CA GLY A 55 -15.62 -18.81 -8.56
C GLY A 55 -14.65 -18.61 -7.39
N CYS A 56 -13.39 -18.21 -7.60
CA CYS A 56 -12.42 -18.07 -6.50
C CYS A 56 -12.84 -17.02 -5.47
N GLY A 57 -13.35 -15.87 -5.91
CA GLY A 57 -13.89 -14.84 -5.02
C GLY A 57 -15.12 -15.31 -4.25
N ALA A 58 -16.10 -15.91 -4.94
CA ALA A 58 -17.31 -16.43 -4.31
C ALA A 58 -17.02 -17.56 -3.31
N ALA A 59 -16.10 -18.47 -3.64
CA ALA A 59 -15.64 -19.53 -2.76
C ALA A 59 -14.93 -18.96 -1.51
N THR A 60 -14.10 -17.93 -1.69
CA THR A 60 -13.45 -17.23 -0.57
C THR A 60 -14.47 -16.56 0.34
N VAL A 61 -15.52 -15.93 -0.22
CA VAL A 61 -16.64 -15.37 0.56
C VAL A 61 -17.40 -16.47 1.31
N ALA A 62 -17.63 -17.63 0.70
CA ALA A 62 -18.28 -18.76 1.37
C ALA A 62 -17.43 -19.27 2.55
N ILE A 63 -16.10 -19.34 2.40
CA ILE A 63 -15.20 -19.68 3.51
C ILE A 63 -15.20 -18.58 4.58
N ALA A 64 -15.22 -17.30 4.21
CA ALA A 64 -15.32 -16.20 5.18
C ALA A 64 -16.60 -16.31 6.03
N LYS A 65 -17.74 -16.63 5.42
CA LYS A 65 -19.00 -16.90 6.12
C LYS A 65 -18.89 -18.11 7.04
N GLU A 66 -18.24 -19.19 6.60
CA GLU A 66 -18.02 -20.38 7.43
C GLU A 66 -17.14 -20.07 8.65
N VAL A 67 -16.05 -19.33 8.47
CA VAL A 67 -15.17 -18.89 9.57
C VAL A 67 -15.96 -18.07 10.59
N LEU A 68 -16.81 -17.14 10.14
CA LEU A 68 -17.68 -16.35 11.01
C LEU A 68 -18.72 -17.22 11.72
N ARG A 69 -19.32 -18.21 11.02
CA ARG A 69 -20.31 -19.13 11.58
C ARG A 69 -19.73 -20.00 12.69
N ARG A 70 -18.47 -20.43 12.57
CA ARG A 70 -17.78 -21.20 13.62
C ARG A 70 -17.46 -20.37 14.87
N GLY A 71 -17.50 -19.05 14.78
CA GLY A 71 -17.29 -18.14 15.90
C GLY A 71 -15.83 -17.98 16.31
N GLY A 72 -15.61 -17.16 17.34
CA GLY A 72 -14.28 -16.74 17.78
C GLY A 72 -13.44 -17.84 18.44
N ASP A 73 -14.06 -18.87 19.00
CA ASP A 73 -13.34 -19.97 19.67
C ASP A 73 -12.71 -20.92 18.66
N ALA A 74 -13.38 -21.17 17.52
CA ALA A 74 -12.83 -21.98 16.43
C ALA A 74 -11.65 -21.31 15.71
N LEU A 75 -11.48 -19.98 15.85
CA LEU A 75 -10.29 -19.29 15.37
C LEU A 75 -9.04 -19.65 16.17
N SER A 76 -9.19 -20.14 17.40
CA SER A 76 -8.07 -20.59 18.22
C SER A 76 -7.42 -21.87 17.67
N ASP A 77 -8.18 -22.69 16.92
CA ASP A 77 -7.69 -23.92 16.27
C ASP A 77 -6.79 -23.64 15.05
N PHE A 78 -6.80 -22.41 14.52
CA PHE A 78 -5.95 -22.07 13.38
C PHE A 78 -4.50 -21.90 13.81
N THR A 79 -3.59 -22.47 13.04
CA THR A 79 -2.16 -22.19 13.18
C THR A 79 -1.87 -20.72 12.85
N PRO A 80 -0.75 -20.14 13.32
CA PRO A 80 -0.29 -18.81 12.90
C PRO A 80 -0.29 -18.63 11.36
N GLN A 81 0.15 -19.68 10.65
CA GLN A 81 0.11 -19.72 9.19
C GLN A 81 -1.33 -19.72 8.66
N GLY A 82 -2.22 -20.50 9.26
CA GLY A 82 -3.63 -20.56 8.90
C GLY A 82 -4.30 -19.18 8.99
N LEU A 83 -4.09 -18.45 10.08
CA LEU A 83 -4.62 -17.10 10.27
C LEU A 83 -4.04 -16.11 9.24
N ALA A 84 -2.72 -16.14 9.00
CA ALA A 84 -2.08 -15.29 8.00
C ALA A 84 -2.60 -15.58 6.58
N ASN A 85 -2.80 -16.86 6.24
CA ASN A 85 -3.35 -17.29 4.96
C ASN A 85 -4.79 -16.82 4.75
N LEU A 86 -5.64 -16.93 5.78
CA LEU A 86 -7.02 -16.45 5.73
C LEU A 86 -7.07 -14.96 5.41
N VAL A 87 -6.41 -14.12 6.20
CA VAL A 87 -6.50 -12.66 6.01
C VAL A 87 -5.83 -12.21 4.72
N ASN A 88 -4.74 -12.85 4.31
CA ASN A 88 -4.09 -12.55 3.04
C ASN A 88 -5.03 -12.85 1.87
N GLY A 89 -5.76 -13.96 1.91
CA GLY A 89 -6.75 -14.27 0.89
C GLY A 89 -7.98 -13.35 0.95
N PHE A 90 -8.54 -13.09 2.13
CA PHE A 90 -9.65 -12.14 2.29
C PHE A 90 -9.29 -10.74 1.78
N SER A 91 -8.04 -10.31 1.94
CA SER A 91 -7.57 -9.00 1.46
C SER A 91 -7.58 -8.85 -0.07
N LYS A 92 -7.64 -9.95 -0.84
CA LYS A 92 -7.77 -9.89 -2.31
C LYS A 92 -9.16 -9.47 -2.77
N TRP A 93 -10.17 -9.68 -1.93
CA TRP A 93 -11.56 -9.29 -2.18
C TRP A 93 -12.05 -8.41 -1.02
N ALA A 94 -11.29 -7.36 -0.71
CA ALA A 94 -11.53 -6.52 0.46
C ALA A 94 -12.92 -5.85 0.47
N ASP A 95 -13.45 -5.57 -0.72
CA ASP A 95 -14.78 -4.98 -0.94
C ASP A 95 -15.92 -6.02 -0.93
N ALA A 96 -15.60 -7.32 -0.91
CA ALA A 96 -16.61 -8.37 -0.91
C ALA A 96 -17.23 -8.56 0.48
N THR A 97 -18.56 -8.64 0.51
CA THR A 97 -19.34 -8.82 1.74
C THR A 97 -18.88 -10.07 2.50
N GLY A 98 -18.47 -9.89 3.76
CA GLY A 98 -18.04 -10.97 4.65
C GLY A 98 -16.51 -11.10 4.81
N CYS A 99 -15.71 -10.77 3.79
CA CYS A 99 -14.24 -10.85 3.88
C CYS A 99 -13.68 -9.88 4.92
N GLY A 100 -14.22 -8.66 4.98
CA GLY A 100 -13.89 -7.68 6.02
C GLY A 100 -14.24 -8.20 7.41
N ALA A 101 -15.48 -8.64 7.64
CA ALA A 101 -15.92 -9.16 8.94
C ALA A 101 -15.09 -10.36 9.42
N ALA A 102 -14.78 -11.32 8.53
CA ALA A 102 -13.93 -12.46 8.85
C ALA A 102 -12.49 -12.01 9.18
N THR A 103 -11.96 -11.01 8.48
CA THR A 103 -10.66 -10.41 8.81
C THR A 103 -10.67 -9.76 10.19
N LEU A 104 -11.75 -9.06 10.56
CA LEU A 104 -11.89 -8.45 11.90
C LEU A 104 -12.02 -9.51 13.00
N ALA A 105 -12.64 -10.66 12.72
CA ALA A 105 -12.66 -11.78 13.65
C ALA A 105 -11.25 -12.35 13.87
N VAL A 106 -10.46 -12.52 12.80
CA VAL A 106 -9.04 -12.90 12.90
C VAL A 106 -8.24 -11.84 13.65
N ALA A 107 -8.48 -10.55 13.43
CA ALA A 107 -7.83 -9.48 14.20
C ALA A 107 -8.11 -9.60 15.71
N GLY A 108 -9.35 -9.95 16.09
CA GLY A 108 -9.72 -10.28 17.46
C GLY A 108 -8.94 -11.48 18.03
N GLU A 109 -8.76 -12.54 17.23
CA GLU A 109 -7.95 -13.70 17.60
C GLU A 109 -6.48 -13.32 17.85
N ILE A 110 -5.88 -12.53 16.94
CA ILE A 110 -4.49 -12.05 17.08
C ILE A 110 -4.33 -11.26 18.38
N ARG A 111 -5.28 -10.37 18.69
CA ARG A 111 -5.26 -9.61 19.95
C ARG A 111 -5.33 -10.53 21.17
N ARG A 112 -6.18 -11.56 21.13
CA ARG A 112 -6.28 -12.53 22.22
C ARG A 112 -4.98 -13.29 22.42
N ARG A 113 -4.32 -13.73 21.33
CA ARG A 113 -3.00 -14.40 21.39
C ARG A 113 -1.93 -13.47 21.93
N ALA A 114 -1.89 -12.22 21.49
CA ALA A 114 -0.94 -11.22 21.97
C ALA A 114 -1.04 -10.97 23.49
N GLY A 115 -2.22 -11.19 24.10
CA GLY A 115 -2.42 -11.11 25.55
C GLY A 115 -2.01 -12.36 26.34
N ARG A 116 -1.62 -13.46 25.68
CA ARG A 116 -1.15 -14.70 26.34
C ARG A 116 0.33 -14.58 26.73
N ALA A 117 0.81 -15.51 27.56
CA ALA A 117 2.21 -15.56 27.98
C ALA A 117 3.19 -15.72 26.79
N ASP A 118 2.83 -16.54 25.80
CA ASP A 118 3.58 -16.80 24.57
C ASP A 118 3.37 -15.73 23.49
N ARG A 119 2.39 -14.83 23.68
CA ARG A 119 2.06 -13.72 22.80
C ARG A 119 1.93 -14.14 21.33
N LEU A 120 2.79 -13.59 20.47
CA LEU A 120 2.88 -13.89 19.05
C LEU A 120 4.22 -14.59 18.70
N ALA A 121 4.91 -15.19 19.68
CA ALA A 121 6.25 -15.74 19.48
C ALA A 121 6.31 -16.91 18.48
N ASN A 122 5.20 -17.61 18.25
CA ASN A 122 5.06 -18.68 17.27
C ASN A 122 4.71 -18.19 15.85
N PHE A 123 4.52 -16.88 15.66
CA PHE A 123 4.37 -16.30 14.33
C PHE A 123 5.75 -16.08 13.71
N THR A 124 5.91 -16.53 12.47
CA THR A 124 7.11 -16.20 11.69
C THR A 124 7.08 -14.73 11.29
N HIS A 125 8.24 -14.20 10.93
CA HIS A 125 8.40 -12.84 10.40
C HIS A 125 7.45 -12.57 9.23
N GLN A 126 7.31 -13.54 8.32
CA GLN A 126 6.39 -13.48 7.19
C GLN A 126 4.92 -13.49 7.63
N HIS A 127 4.54 -14.27 8.65
CA HIS A 127 3.16 -14.27 9.15
C HIS A 127 2.77 -12.88 9.69
N LEU A 128 3.64 -12.26 10.50
CA LEU A 128 3.42 -10.92 11.06
C LEU A 128 3.27 -9.87 9.95
N ALA A 129 4.17 -9.89 8.96
CA ALA A 129 4.13 -8.97 7.83
C ALA A 129 2.85 -9.13 6.98
N ASN A 130 2.42 -10.36 6.71
CA ASN A 130 1.21 -10.64 5.95
C ASN A 130 -0.06 -10.18 6.70
N LEU A 131 -0.12 -10.40 8.02
CA LEU A 131 -1.24 -9.95 8.86
C LEU A 131 -1.37 -8.42 8.83
N VAL A 132 -0.28 -7.69 9.10
CA VAL A 132 -0.26 -6.22 9.09
C VAL A 132 -0.62 -5.67 7.71
N ASN A 133 -0.05 -6.23 6.64
CA ASN A 133 -0.36 -5.80 5.28
C ASN A 133 -1.84 -6.04 4.92
N ALA A 134 -2.44 -7.14 5.38
CA ALA A 134 -3.87 -7.39 5.19
C ALA A 134 -4.75 -6.43 6.01
N PHE A 135 -4.46 -6.25 7.30
CA PHE A 135 -5.21 -5.31 8.16
C PHE A 135 -5.17 -3.87 7.63
N SER A 136 -4.09 -3.48 6.95
CA SER A 136 -3.94 -2.18 6.30
C SER A 136 -4.99 -1.87 5.22
N LYS A 137 -5.74 -2.87 4.74
CA LYS A 137 -6.86 -2.70 3.80
C LYS A 137 -8.14 -2.19 4.46
N TRP A 138 -8.25 -2.30 5.79
CA TRP A 138 -9.38 -1.80 6.57
C TRP A 138 -8.90 -0.83 7.67
N PRO A 139 -8.27 0.31 7.30
CA PRO A 139 -7.64 1.20 8.27
C PRO A 139 -8.64 1.91 9.20
N GLY A 140 -9.90 2.06 8.77
CA GLY A 140 -10.98 2.63 9.57
C GLY A 140 -11.61 1.66 10.57
N GLN A 141 -11.18 0.39 10.60
CA GLN A 141 -11.73 -0.60 11.52
C GLN A 141 -10.87 -0.74 12.76
N GLU A 142 -11.46 -0.55 13.93
CA GLU A 142 -10.74 -0.52 15.21
C GLU A 142 -10.01 -1.83 15.52
N ASN A 143 -10.63 -2.99 15.23
CA ASN A 143 -9.97 -4.27 15.45
C ASN A 143 -8.72 -4.45 14.57
N SER A 144 -8.74 -3.97 13.32
CA SER A 144 -7.56 -3.99 12.44
C SER A 144 -6.43 -3.13 13.02
N ARG A 145 -6.77 -1.95 13.55
CA ARG A 145 -5.80 -1.08 14.23
C ARG A 145 -5.20 -1.79 15.44
N LEU A 146 -6.02 -2.27 16.37
CA LEU A 146 -5.57 -2.89 17.61
C LEU A 146 -4.73 -4.16 17.37
N ALA A 147 -5.09 -4.99 16.38
CA ALA A 147 -4.29 -6.16 16.02
C ALA A 147 -2.93 -5.75 15.40
N THR A 148 -2.91 -4.69 14.60
CA THR A 148 -1.66 -4.12 14.06
C THR A 148 -0.77 -3.59 15.18
N VAL A 149 -1.33 -2.89 16.18
CA VAL A 149 -0.60 -2.41 17.36
C VAL A 149 0.01 -3.58 18.15
N ALA A 150 -0.76 -4.65 18.37
CA ALA A 150 -0.24 -5.84 19.03
C ALA A 150 0.94 -6.48 18.28
N ILE A 151 0.92 -6.46 16.94
CA ILE A 151 2.04 -6.91 16.11
C ILE A 151 3.21 -5.91 16.18
N ALA A 152 2.95 -4.60 16.23
CA ALA A 152 3.98 -3.57 16.40
C ALA A 152 4.73 -3.75 17.74
N ASP A 153 4.03 -4.08 18.82
CA ASP A 153 4.63 -4.41 20.12
C ASP A 153 5.52 -5.66 20.04
N GLU A 154 5.10 -6.69 19.31
CA GLU A 154 5.93 -7.88 19.08
C GLU A 154 7.18 -7.54 18.25
N VAL A 155 7.04 -6.74 17.18
CA VAL A 155 8.16 -6.28 16.35
C VAL A 155 9.18 -5.50 17.19
N ARG A 156 8.72 -4.63 18.09
CA ARG A 156 9.60 -3.92 19.04
C ARG A 156 10.33 -4.88 19.96
N ARG A 157 9.63 -5.90 20.48
CA ARG A 157 10.20 -6.92 21.36
C ARG A 157 11.28 -7.76 20.68
N LEU A 158 11.15 -8.00 19.37
CA LEU A 158 12.15 -8.76 18.61
C LEU A 158 13.51 -8.05 18.58
N GLY A 159 13.55 -6.71 18.62
CA GLY A 159 14.78 -5.94 18.72
C GLY A 159 15.82 -6.34 17.67
N ASN A 160 17.00 -6.82 18.10
CA ASN A 160 18.08 -7.24 17.19
C ASN A 160 17.72 -8.47 16.31
N ARG A 161 16.64 -9.19 16.63
CA ARG A 161 16.15 -10.32 15.81
C ARG A 161 15.47 -9.86 14.51
N LEU A 162 15.27 -8.56 14.32
CA LEU A 162 14.80 -7.99 13.04
C LEU A 162 15.76 -8.30 11.88
N SER A 163 17.03 -8.58 12.17
CA SER A 163 18.03 -9.11 11.21
C SER A 163 17.58 -10.37 10.45
N GLY A 164 16.70 -11.19 11.05
CA GLY A 164 16.14 -12.38 10.39
C GLY A 164 14.94 -12.12 9.47
N PHE A 165 14.46 -10.87 9.34
CA PHE A 165 13.37 -10.55 8.42
C PHE A 165 13.89 -10.41 6.99
N ALA A 166 13.13 -10.94 6.03
CA ALA A 166 13.34 -10.61 4.63
C ALA A 166 13.02 -9.13 4.37
N SER A 167 13.71 -8.52 3.41
CA SER A 167 13.52 -7.12 3.00
C SER A 167 12.05 -6.78 2.70
N ARG A 168 11.34 -7.69 2.03
CA ARG A 168 9.91 -7.58 1.72
C ARG A 168 9.04 -7.55 2.98
N ASP A 169 9.37 -8.35 3.99
CA ASP A 169 8.58 -8.43 5.23
C ASP A 169 8.69 -7.13 6.03
N LEU A 170 9.91 -6.56 6.13
CA LEU A 170 10.14 -5.26 6.74
C LEU A 170 9.37 -4.14 6.02
N ALA A 171 9.41 -4.13 4.69
CA ALA A 171 8.68 -3.15 3.88
C ALA A 171 7.15 -3.26 4.05
N ASN A 172 6.62 -4.48 4.13
CA ASN A 172 5.19 -4.72 4.36
C ASN A 172 4.74 -4.28 5.75
N LEU A 173 5.55 -4.52 6.79
CA LEU A 173 5.28 -4.04 8.14
C LEU A 173 5.23 -2.51 8.18
N VAL A 174 6.26 -1.83 7.66
CA VAL A 174 6.32 -0.36 7.62
C VAL A 174 5.16 0.23 6.83
N ASN A 175 4.83 -0.35 5.67
CA ASN A 175 3.68 0.08 4.87
C ASN A 175 2.34 -0.08 5.63
N GLY A 176 2.16 -1.18 6.36
CA GLY A 176 0.93 -1.37 7.16
C GLY A 176 0.88 -0.45 8.37
N PHE A 177 1.97 -0.30 9.13
CA PHE A 177 2.06 0.65 10.24
C PHE A 177 1.76 2.10 9.79
N SER A 178 2.17 2.47 8.56
CA SER A 178 1.94 3.80 7.99
C SER A 178 0.47 4.19 7.85
N LYS A 179 -0.47 3.24 8.00
CA LYS A 179 -1.92 3.52 8.00
C LYS A 179 -2.42 4.12 9.31
N TRP A 180 -1.66 3.99 10.40
CA TRP A 180 -1.99 4.55 11.70
C TRP A 180 -0.84 5.44 12.21
N PRO A 181 -0.53 6.56 11.53
CA PRO A 181 0.62 7.41 11.86
C PRO A 181 0.51 8.08 13.24
N ALA A 182 -0.71 8.25 13.75
CA ALA A 182 -0.97 8.78 15.09
C ALA A 182 -0.74 7.76 16.21
N ASP A 183 -0.56 6.48 15.88
CA ASP A 183 -0.33 5.43 16.86
C ASP A 183 1.15 5.34 17.24
N LEU A 184 1.44 5.52 18.54
CA LEU A 184 2.80 5.53 19.06
C LEU A 184 3.51 4.17 18.91
N GLY A 185 2.79 3.06 19.07
CA GLY A 185 3.34 1.71 18.93
C GLY A 185 3.78 1.44 17.49
N CYS A 186 2.93 1.81 16.52
CA CYS A 186 3.25 1.72 15.10
C CYS A 186 4.47 2.58 14.73
N GLY A 187 4.55 3.81 15.24
CA GLY A 187 5.70 4.68 15.02
C GLY A 187 6.99 4.13 15.61
N GLN A 188 6.94 3.62 16.84
CA GLN A 188 8.08 3.03 17.51
C GLN A 188 8.56 1.72 16.86
N ALA A 189 7.65 0.87 16.38
CA ALA A 189 8.01 -0.31 15.60
C ALA A 189 8.66 0.07 14.26
N THR A 190 8.14 1.11 13.61
CA THR A 190 8.74 1.67 12.39
C THR A 190 10.15 2.19 12.65
N VAL A 191 10.41 2.85 13.78
CA VAL A 191 11.76 3.27 14.20
C VAL A 191 12.70 2.08 14.38
N ALA A 192 12.25 1.00 15.02
CA ALA A 192 13.05 -0.22 15.17
C ALA A 192 13.42 -0.82 13.81
N ILE A 193 12.48 -0.86 12.87
CA ILE A 193 12.74 -1.28 11.49
C ILE A 193 13.69 -0.31 10.78
N ALA A 194 13.54 1.00 10.96
CA ALA A 194 14.43 1.99 10.35
C ALA A 194 15.89 1.81 10.82
N CYS A 195 16.10 1.56 12.11
CA CYS A 195 17.43 1.21 12.64
C CYS A 195 18.00 -0.07 11.99
N GLU A 196 17.17 -1.08 11.75
CA GLU A 196 17.58 -2.30 11.06
C GLU A 196 17.91 -2.04 9.58
N ILE A 197 17.10 -1.26 8.88
CA ILE A 197 17.37 -0.87 7.49
C ILE A 197 18.68 -0.09 7.38
N TYR A 198 18.94 0.83 8.31
CA TYR A 198 20.19 1.57 8.36
C TYR A 198 21.40 0.66 8.61
N ARG A 199 21.26 -0.38 9.45
CA ARG A 199 22.30 -1.41 9.61
C ARG A 199 22.57 -2.22 8.34
N ARG A 200 21.60 -2.32 7.43
CA ARG A 200 21.73 -2.99 6.13
C ARG A 200 22.07 -2.01 4.99
N ALA A 201 22.59 -0.82 5.28
CA ALA A 201 22.84 0.20 4.26
C ALA A 201 23.72 -0.30 3.11
N ASP A 202 24.68 -1.18 3.40
CA ASP A 202 25.60 -1.83 2.45
C ASP A 202 24.94 -2.94 1.60
N ARG A 203 23.71 -3.33 1.94
CA ARG A 203 22.95 -4.43 1.30
C ARG A 203 21.61 -3.98 0.74
N LEU A 204 21.39 -2.67 0.60
CA LEU A 204 20.16 -2.13 0.03
C LEU A 204 20.01 -2.47 -1.48
N SER A 205 21.10 -2.84 -2.15
CA SER A 205 21.08 -3.37 -3.52
C SER A 205 20.28 -4.68 -3.65
N ASP A 206 20.22 -5.50 -2.59
CA ASP A 206 19.41 -6.73 -2.54
C ASP A 206 17.89 -6.45 -2.46
N PHE A 207 17.50 -5.20 -2.18
CA PHE A 207 16.10 -4.84 -2.01
C PHE A 207 15.45 -4.61 -3.38
N ALA A 208 14.28 -5.23 -3.56
CA ALA A 208 13.43 -4.94 -4.71
C ALA A 208 13.01 -3.46 -4.70
N PRO A 209 12.86 -2.81 -5.88
CA PRO A 209 12.40 -1.43 -6.02
C PRO A 209 11.15 -1.09 -5.19
N GLN A 210 10.17 -2.01 -5.17
CA GLN A 210 8.95 -1.88 -4.39
C GLN A 210 9.21 -1.79 -2.88
N ALA A 211 10.15 -2.61 -2.37
CA ALA A 211 10.47 -2.63 -0.95
C ALA A 211 11.08 -1.29 -0.52
N LEU A 212 12.04 -0.76 -1.29
CA LEU A 212 12.64 0.56 -1.04
C LEU A 212 11.59 1.67 -1.04
N ALA A 213 10.71 1.70 -2.04
CA ALA A 213 9.65 2.71 -2.13
C ALA A 213 8.65 2.64 -0.97
N ASN A 214 8.26 1.43 -0.55
CA ASN A 214 7.36 1.24 0.59
C ASN A 214 7.99 1.67 1.91
N LEU A 215 9.27 1.37 2.12
CA LEU A 215 10.02 1.80 3.31
C LEU A 215 10.09 3.32 3.39
N VAL A 216 10.56 3.99 2.34
CA VAL A 216 10.69 5.45 2.29
C VAL A 216 9.34 6.16 2.49
N ASN A 217 8.29 5.69 1.80
CA ASN A 217 6.96 6.28 1.96
C ASN A 217 6.37 6.08 3.36
N GLY A 218 6.64 4.93 4.00
CA GLY A 218 6.22 4.66 5.37
C GLY A 218 7.03 5.44 6.41
N PHE A 219 8.35 5.51 6.27
CA PHE A 219 9.21 6.35 7.12
C PHE A 219 8.79 7.81 7.08
N GLY A 220 8.37 8.31 5.91
CA GLY A 220 7.86 9.67 5.74
C GLY A 220 6.59 10.00 6.55
N LYS A 221 5.95 9.02 7.20
CA LYS A 221 4.87 9.27 8.18
C LYS A 221 5.36 9.73 9.55
N TRP A 222 6.63 9.51 9.86
CA TRP A 222 7.27 9.94 11.11
C TRP A 222 8.55 10.75 10.83
N PRO A 223 8.45 11.90 10.16
CA PRO A 223 9.61 12.69 9.73
C PRO A 223 10.46 13.22 10.89
N GLY A 224 9.85 13.41 12.07
CA GLY A 224 10.55 13.83 13.29
C GLY A 224 11.38 12.74 13.97
N GLN A 225 11.33 11.49 13.50
CA GLN A 225 12.13 10.40 14.04
C GLN A 225 13.47 10.32 13.29
N ALA A 226 14.58 10.59 13.97
CA ALA A 226 15.91 10.63 13.37
C ALA A 226 16.27 9.33 12.61
N SER A 227 15.96 8.16 13.20
CA SER A 227 16.23 6.86 12.56
C SER A 227 15.49 6.69 11.23
N CYS A 228 14.26 7.20 11.10
CA CYS A 228 13.52 7.20 9.83
C CYS A 228 14.23 8.06 8.78
N GLY A 229 14.78 9.20 9.19
CA GLY A 229 15.60 10.06 8.34
C GLY A 229 16.88 9.36 7.88
N SER A 230 17.66 8.79 8.81
CA SER A 230 18.91 8.09 8.49
C SER A 230 18.70 6.90 7.54
N ALA A 231 17.66 6.09 7.78
CA ALA A 231 17.31 4.99 6.89
C ALA A 231 16.87 5.48 5.51
N THR A 232 16.10 6.58 5.44
CA THR A 232 15.69 7.19 4.17
C THR A 232 16.89 7.72 3.39
N VAL A 233 17.86 8.36 4.06
CA VAL A 233 19.10 8.86 3.45
C VAL A 233 19.96 7.72 2.90
N ALA A 234 20.04 6.58 3.60
CA ALA A 234 20.72 5.39 3.12
C ALA A 234 20.04 4.82 1.86
N ILE A 235 18.70 4.73 1.87
CA ILE A 235 17.93 4.31 0.68
C ILE A 235 18.09 5.30 -0.47
N ALA A 236 18.13 6.59 -0.21
CA ALA A 236 18.37 7.61 -1.22
C ALA A 236 19.75 7.43 -1.88
N GLY A 237 20.79 7.15 -1.09
CA GLY A 237 22.12 6.82 -1.59
C GLY A 237 22.13 5.58 -2.49
N GLU A 238 21.43 4.51 -2.08
CA GLU A 238 21.23 3.32 -2.93
C GLU A 238 20.49 3.66 -4.23
N VAL A 239 19.43 4.47 -4.19
CA VAL A 239 18.69 4.89 -5.40
C VAL A 239 19.58 5.65 -6.37
N VAL A 240 20.46 6.53 -5.87
CA VAL A 240 21.46 7.25 -6.69
C VAL A 240 22.51 6.28 -7.24
N GLY A 241 22.96 5.31 -6.44
CA GLY A 241 23.97 4.32 -6.83
C GLY A 241 23.49 3.32 -7.88
N ARG A 242 22.18 3.18 -8.10
CA ARG A 242 21.64 2.33 -9.17
C ARG A 242 21.94 2.96 -10.54
N GLY A 243 22.61 2.21 -11.41
CA GLY A 243 22.89 2.60 -12.81
C GLY A 243 21.65 2.73 -13.72
N GLY A 244 20.45 2.84 -13.15
CA GLY A 244 19.19 3.03 -13.86
C GLY A 244 17.97 2.79 -12.97
N LEU A 245 16.91 3.57 -13.17
CA LEU A 245 15.66 3.50 -12.41
C LEU A 245 14.50 2.87 -13.21
N SER A 246 14.81 2.21 -14.33
CA SER A 246 13.83 1.58 -15.22
C SER A 246 13.03 0.45 -14.57
N ALA A 247 13.60 -0.23 -13.57
CA ALA A 247 12.95 -1.29 -12.80
C ALA A 247 11.88 -0.77 -11.81
N PHE A 248 11.83 0.55 -11.55
CA PHE A 248 10.82 1.14 -10.70
C PHE A 248 9.52 1.37 -11.48
N ALA A 249 8.41 0.82 -11.00
CA ALA A 249 7.09 1.18 -11.49
C ALA A 249 6.78 2.66 -11.18
N HIS A 250 5.81 3.24 -11.90
CA HIS A 250 5.37 4.63 -11.71
C HIS A 250 5.04 4.94 -10.24
N GLN A 251 4.24 4.09 -9.60
CA GLN A 251 3.94 4.19 -8.17
C GLN A 251 5.18 4.25 -7.27
N HIS A 252 6.20 3.44 -7.57
CA HIS A 252 7.40 3.38 -6.74
C HIS A 252 8.19 4.70 -6.81
N LEU A 253 8.30 5.28 -8.01
CA LEU A 253 8.95 6.59 -8.20
C LEU A 253 8.20 7.70 -7.45
N ALA A 254 6.87 7.74 -7.55
CA ALA A 254 6.04 8.73 -6.86
C ALA A 254 6.16 8.60 -5.32
N ASN A 255 6.17 7.37 -4.81
CA ASN A 255 6.34 7.09 -3.38
C ASN A 255 7.72 7.51 -2.86
N LEU A 256 8.78 7.26 -3.61
CA LEU A 256 10.14 7.68 -3.26
C LEU A 256 10.24 9.21 -3.20
N VAL A 257 9.81 9.92 -4.25
CA VAL A 257 9.84 11.39 -4.30
C VAL A 257 9.04 12.00 -3.15
N ASN A 258 7.83 11.49 -2.88
CA ASN A 258 7.03 11.95 -1.74
C ASN A 258 7.71 11.71 -0.39
N GLY A 259 8.38 10.56 -0.20
CA GLY A 259 9.10 10.27 1.04
C GLY A 259 10.38 11.09 1.21
N PHE A 260 11.20 11.24 0.15
CA PHE A 260 12.40 12.08 0.16
C PHE A 260 12.07 13.55 0.45
N SER A 261 10.91 14.03 -0.02
CA SER A 261 10.42 15.39 0.24
C SER A 261 10.21 15.73 1.73
N LYS A 262 10.23 14.72 2.62
CA LYS A 262 10.13 14.92 4.08
C LYS A 262 11.44 15.33 4.73
N TRP A 263 12.57 15.14 4.04
CA TRP A 263 13.89 15.55 4.50
C TRP A 263 14.62 16.35 3.38
N PRO A 264 14.10 17.53 3.02
CA PRO A 264 14.60 18.32 1.88
C PRO A 264 16.04 18.80 2.05
N ASP A 265 16.49 18.96 3.30
CA ASP A 265 17.84 19.41 3.65
C ASP A 265 18.92 18.31 3.50
N GLN A 266 18.51 17.06 3.24
CA GLN A 266 19.44 15.94 3.07
C GLN A 266 19.89 15.83 1.61
N ALA A 267 21.20 15.94 1.37
CA ALA A 267 21.78 15.92 0.03
C ALA A 267 21.40 14.68 -0.78
N ASN A 268 21.49 13.48 -0.20
CA ASN A 268 21.10 12.25 -0.89
C ASN A 268 19.61 12.24 -1.29
N CYS A 269 18.71 12.76 -0.44
CA CYS A 269 17.28 12.85 -0.75
C CYS A 269 17.03 13.76 -1.97
N ARG A 270 17.75 14.88 -2.03
CA ARG A 270 17.73 15.77 -3.19
C ARG A 270 18.26 15.06 -4.43
N GLU A 271 19.46 14.48 -4.37
CA GLU A 271 20.09 13.79 -5.51
C GLU A 271 19.24 12.63 -6.05
N ALA A 272 18.68 11.81 -5.15
CA ALA A 272 17.77 10.73 -5.54
C ALA A 272 16.50 11.28 -6.21
N THR A 273 15.97 12.40 -5.73
CA THR A 273 14.82 13.08 -6.36
C THR A 273 15.18 13.58 -7.77
N LEU A 274 16.37 14.15 -7.97
CA LEU A 274 16.85 14.59 -9.28
C LEU A 274 17.06 13.42 -10.24
N ALA A 275 17.62 12.31 -9.76
CA ALA A 275 17.75 11.08 -10.53
C ALA A 275 16.36 10.55 -10.98
N ILE A 276 15.37 10.60 -10.09
CA ILE A 276 13.99 10.24 -10.42
C ILE A 276 13.38 11.22 -11.42
N ALA A 277 13.59 12.54 -11.28
CA ALA A 277 13.13 13.53 -12.24
C ALA A 277 13.68 13.24 -13.65
N GLY A 278 14.99 12.94 -13.76
CA GLY A 278 15.63 12.51 -14.99
C GLY A 278 15.03 11.22 -15.57
N GLU A 279 14.77 10.21 -14.73
CA GLU A 279 14.10 8.98 -15.15
C GLU A 279 12.68 9.24 -15.67
N VAL A 280 11.89 10.09 -15.00
CA VAL A 280 10.54 10.44 -15.42
C VAL A 280 10.56 11.20 -16.74
N LEU A 281 11.49 12.14 -16.94
CA LEU A 281 11.66 12.86 -18.22
C LEU A 281 12.11 11.92 -19.35
N ARG A 282 13.01 10.98 -19.05
CA ARG A 282 13.47 9.95 -20.00
C ARG A 282 12.34 9.02 -20.42
N ARG A 283 11.36 8.76 -19.53
CA ARG A 283 10.10 8.12 -19.89
C ARG A 283 9.30 9.12 -20.75
N ARG A 284 9.44 8.99 -22.07
CA ARG A 284 8.71 9.77 -23.10
C ARG A 284 7.28 10.10 -22.68
N ALA A 285 6.74 11.24 -23.11
CA ALA A 285 5.41 11.75 -22.73
C ALA A 285 4.27 10.70 -22.81
N SER A 286 4.32 9.74 -23.74
CA SER A 286 3.32 8.66 -23.83
C SER A 286 3.26 7.75 -22.58
N ARG A 287 4.32 7.69 -21.77
CA ARG A 287 4.39 6.90 -20.53
C ARG A 287 3.98 7.68 -19.28
N LEU A 288 3.85 9.01 -19.35
CA LEU A 288 3.26 9.79 -18.24
C LEU A 288 1.78 9.45 -18.05
N SER A 289 1.11 8.94 -19.09
CA SER A 289 -0.22 8.34 -19.00
C SER A 289 -0.29 7.13 -18.06
N GLY A 290 0.85 6.49 -17.80
CA GLY A 290 0.97 5.35 -16.89
C GLY A 290 0.98 5.73 -15.41
N PHE A 291 1.04 7.02 -15.07
CA PHE A 291 0.83 7.50 -13.70
C PHE A 291 -0.65 7.79 -13.45
N ASP A 292 -1.17 7.39 -12.30
CA ASP A 292 -2.50 7.82 -11.88
C ASP A 292 -2.51 9.28 -11.35
N SER A 293 -3.69 9.81 -11.04
CA SER A 293 -3.86 11.18 -10.55
C SER A 293 -3.13 11.45 -9.24
N GLN A 294 -3.13 10.49 -8.31
CA GLN A 294 -2.48 10.62 -7.00
C GLN A 294 -0.96 10.58 -7.14
N GLU A 295 -0.44 9.71 -8.00
CA GLU A 295 0.99 9.57 -8.26
C GLU A 295 1.57 10.85 -8.88
N LEU A 296 0.86 11.46 -9.85
CA LEU A 296 1.25 12.76 -10.41
C LEU A 296 1.25 13.87 -9.34
N ALA A 297 0.25 13.89 -8.47
CA ALA A 297 0.18 14.86 -7.37
C ALA A 297 1.33 14.70 -6.37
N ASN A 298 1.67 13.47 -6.02
CA ASN A 298 2.80 13.15 -5.13
C ASN A 298 4.15 13.57 -5.74
N LEU A 299 4.34 13.35 -7.04
CA LEU A 299 5.55 13.79 -7.76
C LEU A 299 5.68 15.31 -7.72
N VAL A 300 4.66 16.04 -8.15
CA VAL A 300 4.66 17.51 -8.18
C VAL A 300 4.86 18.09 -6.77
N GLN A 301 4.21 17.53 -5.76
CA GLN A 301 4.42 17.93 -4.37
C GLN A 301 5.87 17.70 -3.92
N GLY A 302 6.48 16.56 -4.26
CA GLY A 302 7.85 16.26 -3.86
C GLY A 302 8.86 17.14 -4.59
N PHE A 303 8.75 17.31 -5.91
CA PHE A 303 9.61 18.21 -6.68
C PHE A 303 9.51 19.67 -6.20
N SER A 304 8.35 20.09 -5.67
CA SER A 304 8.14 21.44 -5.13
C SER A 304 9.04 21.79 -3.93
N LYS A 305 9.74 20.81 -3.35
CA LYS A 305 10.72 21.02 -2.29
C LYS A 305 12.08 21.54 -2.78
N TRP A 306 12.37 21.38 -4.06
CA TRP A 306 13.62 21.84 -4.68
C TRP A 306 13.30 22.68 -5.92
N PRO A 307 12.64 23.85 -5.77
CA PRO A 307 12.18 24.67 -6.89
C PRO A 307 13.31 25.26 -7.73
N ASP A 308 14.50 25.44 -7.12
CA ASP A 308 15.68 25.97 -7.77
C ASP A 308 16.40 24.95 -8.67
N GLU A 309 16.04 23.66 -8.56
CA GLU A 309 16.62 22.60 -9.38
C GLU A 309 15.90 22.53 -10.73
N ALA A 310 16.64 22.76 -11.83
CA ALA A 310 16.07 22.80 -13.17
C ALA A 310 15.30 21.52 -13.53
N ALA A 311 15.84 20.34 -13.18
CA ALA A 311 15.19 19.06 -13.45
C ALA A 311 13.82 18.93 -12.77
N CYS A 312 13.65 19.47 -11.55
CA CYS A 312 12.37 19.51 -10.83
C CYS A 312 11.36 20.43 -11.55
N GLY A 313 11.83 21.55 -12.10
CA GLY A 313 11.01 22.42 -12.95
C GLY A 313 10.57 21.71 -14.23
N ASP A 314 11.51 21.13 -14.98
CA ASP A 314 11.26 20.50 -16.27
C ASP A 314 10.28 19.33 -16.17
N VAL A 315 10.46 18.45 -15.17
CA VAL A 315 9.53 17.33 -14.94
C VAL A 315 8.15 17.82 -14.53
N THR A 316 8.08 18.92 -13.76
CA THR A 316 6.79 19.52 -13.38
C THR A 316 6.06 20.10 -14.58
N VAL A 317 6.76 20.76 -15.52
CA VAL A 317 6.18 21.21 -16.80
C VAL A 317 5.66 20.02 -17.61
N ALA A 318 6.42 18.93 -17.68
CA ALA A 318 6.00 17.73 -18.40
C ALA A 318 4.72 17.13 -17.80
N ILE A 319 4.61 17.09 -16.47
CA ILE A 319 3.40 16.66 -15.75
C ILE A 319 2.24 17.62 -16.00
N ALA A 320 2.47 18.93 -15.95
CA ALA A 320 1.46 19.94 -16.26
C ALA A 320 0.88 19.74 -17.68
N GLY A 321 1.73 19.50 -18.67
CA GLY A 321 1.31 19.19 -20.04
C GLY A 321 0.49 17.91 -20.14
N GLU A 322 0.86 16.85 -19.41
CA GLU A 322 0.05 15.62 -19.34
C GLU A 322 -1.31 15.85 -18.69
N MET A 323 -1.37 16.63 -17.62
CA MET A 323 -2.64 16.98 -16.98
C MET A 323 -3.57 17.77 -17.91
N LEU A 324 -3.04 18.73 -18.65
CA LEU A 324 -3.81 19.50 -19.62
C LEU A 324 -4.37 18.57 -20.72
N ARG A 325 -3.54 17.65 -21.25
CA ARG A 325 -4.01 16.63 -22.21
C ARG A 325 -5.12 15.74 -21.66
N ARG A 326 -5.10 15.41 -20.35
CA ARG A 326 -6.20 14.68 -19.71
C ARG A 326 -7.46 15.54 -19.66
N GLY A 327 -7.33 16.81 -19.24
CA GLY A 327 -8.45 17.75 -19.17
C GLY A 327 -9.13 18.07 -20.51
N ASP A 328 -8.38 17.99 -21.62
CA ASP A 328 -8.91 18.18 -22.98
C ASP A 328 -9.69 16.96 -23.51
N ARG A 329 -9.44 15.77 -22.93
CA ARG A 329 -10.25 14.57 -23.20
C ARG A 329 -11.53 14.66 -22.38
N ALA A 330 -12.61 14.01 -22.83
CA ALA A 330 -13.92 14.04 -22.16
C ALA A 330 -13.87 13.64 -20.66
N ASP A 331 -12.77 13.03 -20.22
CA ASP A 331 -12.37 12.84 -18.83
C ASP A 331 -11.79 14.16 -18.24
N LYS A 332 -12.68 15.07 -17.84
CA LYS A 332 -12.31 16.24 -17.04
C LYS A 332 -11.45 15.81 -15.83
N LEU A 333 -10.76 16.75 -15.19
CA LEU A 333 -9.93 16.55 -13.97
C LEU A 333 -10.68 15.94 -12.74
N SER A 334 -11.87 15.36 -12.93
CA SER A 334 -12.69 14.61 -11.98
C SER A 334 -11.96 13.44 -11.33
N ALA A 335 -10.98 12.82 -11.99
CA ALA A 335 -10.17 11.72 -11.43
C ALA A 335 -9.25 12.16 -10.27
N PHE A 336 -9.00 13.46 -10.12
CA PHE A 336 -8.22 14.00 -9.00
C PHE A 336 -9.14 14.22 -7.80
N ASN A 337 -8.78 13.68 -6.64
CA ASN A 337 -9.49 14.00 -5.40
C ASN A 337 -9.12 15.44 -4.94
N PRO A 338 -9.84 16.04 -3.97
CA PRO A 338 -9.55 17.40 -3.51
C PRO A 338 -8.12 17.62 -2.99
N GLN A 339 -7.53 16.62 -2.35
CA GLN A 339 -6.16 16.69 -1.86
C GLN A 339 -5.14 16.69 -3.01
N ASP A 340 -5.37 15.86 -4.03
CA ASP A 340 -4.52 15.81 -5.22
C ASP A 340 -4.51 17.16 -5.93
N LEU A 341 -5.68 17.78 -6.11
CA LEU A 341 -5.82 19.12 -6.70
C LEU A 341 -5.02 20.17 -5.91
N ALA A 342 -5.09 20.12 -4.57
CA ALA A 342 -4.36 21.04 -3.71
C ALA A 342 -2.84 20.85 -3.79
N HIS A 343 -2.37 19.60 -3.82
CA HIS A 343 -0.96 19.27 -3.98
C HIS A 343 -0.41 19.78 -5.32
N LEU A 344 -1.17 19.59 -6.41
CA LEU A 344 -0.81 20.04 -7.74
C LEU A 344 -0.77 21.56 -7.84
N ALA A 345 -1.81 22.25 -7.34
CA ALA A 345 -1.85 23.72 -7.33
C ALA A 345 -0.68 24.31 -6.54
N ASN A 346 -0.37 23.74 -5.36
CA ASN A 346 0.78 24.16 -4.56
C ASN A 346 2.10 23.95 -5.32
N GLY A 347 2.31 22.77 -5.92
CA GLY A 347 3.54 22.49 -6.64
C GLY A 347 3.70 23.37 -7.88
N PHE A 348 2.66 23.54 -8.70
CA PHE A 348 2.72 24.43 -9.87
C PHE A 348 3.01 25.89 -9.49
N SER A 349 2.53 26.34 -8.32
CA SER A 349 2.83 27.69 -7.81
C SER A 349 4.33 27.96 -7.60
N LYS A 350 5.17 26.92 -7.50
CA LYS A 350 6.62 27.08 -7.35
C LYS A 350 7.34 27.50 -8.63
N TRP A 351 6.71 27.35 -9.78
CA TRP A 351 7.28 27.75 -11.07
C TRP A 351 6.35 28.72 -11.83
N PRO A 352 6.09 29.92 -11.29
CA PRO A 352 5.14 30.88 -11.87
C PRO A 352 5.57 31.44 -13.22
N LYS A 353 6.85 31.31 -13.58
CA LYS A 353 7.39 31.73 -14.89
C LYS A 353 7.19 30.69 -15.99
N GLN A 354 6.80 29.46 -15.65
CA GLN A 354 6.59 28.39 -16.61
C GLN A 354 5.14 28.40 -17.09
N ALA A 355 4.93 28.75 -18.37
CA ALA A 355 3.59 28.87 -18.95
C ALA A 355 2.74 27.59 -18.80
N GLY A 356 3.36 26.41 -18.89
CA GLY A 356 2.68 25.12 -18.67
C GLY A 356 2.12 24.96 -17.27
N CYS A 357 2.90 25.34 -16.24
CA CYS A 357 2.47 25.31 -14.84
C CYS A 357 1.34 26.31 -14.57
N VAL A 358 1.41 27.51 -15.16
CA VAL A 358 0.34 28.51 -15.08
C VAL A 358 -0.95 27.99 -15.72
N ALA A 359 -0.87 27.44 -16.93
CA ALA A 359 -2.02 26.88 -17.62
C ALA A 359 -2.67 25.72 -16.84
N ALA A 360 -1.86 24.81 -16.29
CA ALA A 360 -2.36 23.72 -15.45
C ALA A 360 -3.01 24.24 -14.15
N ALA A 361 -2.43 25.25 -13.50
CA ALA A 361 -3.04 25.88 -12.32
C ALA A 361 -4.39 26.55 -12.64
N VAL A 362 -4.52 27.21 -13.79
CA VAL A 362 -5.79 27.77 -14.26
C VAL A 362 -6.83 26.67 -14.53
N ALA A 363 -6.42 25.55 -15.15
CA ALA A 363 -7.30 24.41 -15.36
C ALA A 363 -7.80 23.80 -14.04
N LEU A 364 -6.92 23.68 -13.03
CA LEU A 364 -7.28 23.25 -11.68
C LEU A 364 -8.30 24.19 -11.04
N ALA A 365 -8.10 25.51 -11.13
CA ALA A 365 -9.04 26.50 -10.60
C ALA A 365 -10.42 26.39 -11.28
N GLY A 366 -10.44 26.17 -12.60
CA GLY A 366 -11.67 25.92 -13.36
C GLY A 366 -12.42 24.67 -12.88
N GLU A 367 -11.70 23.58 -12.61
CA GLU A 367 -12.28 22.34 -12.07
C GLU A 367 -12.82 22.52 -10.65
N VAL A 368 -12.09 23.22 -9.77
CA VAL A 368 -12.54 23.52 -8.41
C VAL A 368 -13.83 24.34 -8.43
N ARG A 369 -13.89 25.39 -9.27
CA ARG A 369 -15.11 26.20 -9.47
C ARG A 369 -16.27 25.34 -9.96
N ARG A 370 -16.05 24.49 -10.97
CA ARG A 370 -17.07 23.57 -11.50
C ARG A 370 -17.63 22.65 -10.41
N ARG A 371 -16.78 22.12 -9.53
CA ARG A 371 -17.22 21.28 -8.39
C ARG A 371 -18.01 22.09 -7.36
N ALA A 372 -17.59 23.31 -7.06
CA ALA A 372 -18.31 24.21 -6.16
C ALA A 372 -19.71 24.56 -6.70
N ASP A 373 -19.82 24.86 -8.00
CA ASP A 373 -21.09 25.14 -8.67
C ASP A 373 -22.02 23.92 -8.62
N ALA A 374 -21.50 22.72 -8.92
CA ALA A 374 -22.26 21.47 -8.86
C ALA A 374 -22.81 21.17 -7.45
N LEU A 375 -22.00 21.41 -6.41
CA LEU A 375 -22.45 21.30 -5.02
C LEU A 375 -23.58 22.30 -4.74
N SER A 376 -23.41 23.57 -5.13
CA SER A 376 -24.43 24.61 -4.90
C SER A 376 -25.79 24.29 -5.55
N VAL A 377 -25.78 23.70 -6.75
CA VAL A 377 -26.99 23.25 -7.45
C VAL A 377 -27.64 22.07 -6.73
N LEU A 378 -26.82 21.12 -6.23
CA LEU A 378 -27.31 19.97 -5.48
C LEU A 378 -27.96 20.39 -4.17
N THR A 379 -27.34 21.31 -3.42
CA THR A 379 -27.93 21.87 -2.20
C THR A 379 -29.27 22.56 -2.52
N ARG A 380 -29.32 23.41 -3.56
CA ARG A 380 -30.56 24.09 -3.97
C ARG A 380 -31.67 23.12 -4.41
N ARG A 381 -31.34 21.97 -5.00
CA ARG A 381 -32.33 20.93 -5.35
C ARG A 381 -32.88 20.23 -4.12
N ILE A 382 -32.02 19.87 -3.16
CA ILE A 382 -32.46 19.25 -1.89
C ILE A 382 -33.45 20.18 -1.17
N TRP A 383 -33.16 21.48 -1.07
CA TRP A 383 -34.05 22.46 -0.43
C TRP A 383 -35.36 22.77 -1.17
N ARG A 384 -35.54 22.30 -2.42
CA ARG A 384 -36.79 22.45 -3.19
C ARG A 384 -37.69 21.21 -3.13
N THR A 385 -37.18 20.10 -2.58
CA THR A 385 -37.90 18.83 -2.44
C THR A 385 -38.40 18.55 -1.01
N TRP A 386 -38.18 19.50 -0.10
CA TRP A 386 -38.84 19.64 1.21
C TRP A 386 -39.73 20.88 1.13
#